data_AF-A0A1S3VG78-F1
#
_entry.id   AF-A0A1S3VG78-F1
#
_cell.length_a   1.000
_cell.length_b   1.000
_cell.length_c   1.000
_cell.angle_alpha   90.00
_cell.angle_beta   90.00
_cell.angle_gamma   90.00
#
_symmetry.space_group_name_H-M   'P 1'
#
loop_
_entity.id
_entity.type
_entity.pdbx_description
1 polymer ?
#
loop_
_entity_poly.entity_id
_entity_poly.type
_entity_poly.pdbx_seq_one_letter_code
_entity_poly.pdbx_strand_id
1 'polypeptide(L)'
;MDYTCRKWAITGIPCTHATTAIKFLNINLEDYIAHWFRKSTYEETYNVIINPINGQHIWEVTPYSDILPPKKKTMPGRPKKKRRLKEWELKKNDSELRKGGQRKRCAICKELGHNKKVVHKDLLPNLLLNKHKSPKLHQQMFQ
;
A
#
# COMPACT_ATOMS: atom_id res chain seq x y z
N MET A 1 19.63 -33.34 14.57
CA MET A 1 18.35 -32.85 15.14
C MET A 1 18.60 -31.40 15.50
N ASP A 2 18.61 -30.53 14.50
CA ASP A 2 19.29 -29.23 14.62
C ASP A 2 18.26 -28.11 14.60
N TYR A 3 17.47 -28.03 15.66
CA TYR A 3 16.58 -26.90 15.90
C TYR A 3 17.40 -25.76 16.55
N THR A 4 18.30 -25.15 15.77
CA THR A 4 19.01 -23.94 16.23
C THR A 4 17.97 -22.83 16.39
N CYS A 5 17.69 -22.45 17.62
CA CYS A 5 16.69 -21.43 17.93
C CYS A 5 17.24 -20.02 17.61
N ARG A 6 17.43 -19.70 16.31
CA ARG A 6 17.97 -18.40 15.84
C ARG A 6 17.16 -17.20 16.31
N LYS A 7 15.90 -17.42 16.71
CA LYS A 7 15.05 -16.37 17.29
C LYS A 7 15.76 -15.65 18.44
N TRP A 8 16.38 -16.39 19.36
CA TRP A 8 17.06 -15.77 20.50
C TRP A 8 18.27 -14.94 20.05
N ALA A 9 19.06 -15.42 19.09
CA ALA A 9 20.19 -14.66 18.54
C ALA A 9 19.76 -13.34 17.87
N ILE A 10 18.58 -13.29 17.27
CA ILE A 10 18.05 -12.10 16.60
C ILE A 10 17.37 -11.15 17.58
N THR A 11 16.53 -11.67 18.48
CA THR A 11 15.67 -10.85 19.33
C THR A 11 16.30 -10.55 20.70
N GLY A 12 17.34 -11.26 21.12
CA GLY A 12 17.89 -11.15 22.47
C GLY A 12 16.98 -11.67 23.58
N ILE A 13 15.86 -12.31 23.23
CA ILE A 13 14.88 -12.89 24.15
C ILE A 13 14.95 -14.42 24.03
N PRO A 14 15.15 -15.17 25.14
CA PRO A 14 15.19 -16.63 25.13
C PRO A 14 13.94 -17.22 24.46
N CYS A 15 14.15 -18.19 23.57
CA CYS A 15 13.05 -18.94 23.00
C CYS A 15 12.55 -20.02 23.96
N THR A 16 11.41 -20.64 23.69
CA THR A 16 10.81 -21.66 24.57
C THR A 16 11.78 -22.77 24.95
N HIS A 17 12.58 -23.27 23.99
CA HIS A 17 13.60 -24.29 24.23
C HIS A 17 14.71 -23.81 25.19
N ALA A 18 15.18 -22.58 25.00
CA ALA A 18 16.19 -21.99 25.86
C ALA A 18 15.64 -21.78 27.28
N THR A 19 14.42 -21.25 27.39
CA THR A 19 13.72 -21.07 28.66
C THR A 19 13.56 -22.39 29.41
N THR A 20 13.17 -23.47 28.73
CA THR A 20 13.05 -24.80 29.37
C THR A 20 14.40 -25.35 29.82
N ALA A 21 15.46 -25.18 29.03
CA ALA A 21 16.80 -25.64 29.39
C ALA A 21 17.38 -24.86 30.58
N ILE A 22 17.24 -23.53 30.57
CA ILE A 22 17.69 -22.65 31.67
C ILE A 22 16.97 -23.00 32.97
N LYS A 23 15.64 -23.21 32.92
CA LYS A 23 14.86 -23.64 34.09
C LYS A 23 15.26 -25.02 34.57
N PHE A 24 15.53 -25.96 33.66
CA PHE A 24 16.00 -27.30 34.02
C PHE A 24 17.35 -27.25 34.76
N LEU A 25 18.24 -26.34 34.37
CA LEU A 25 19.52 -26.11 35.03
C LEU A 25 19.41 -25.29 36.32
N ASN A 26 18.20 -24.85 36.71
CA ASN A 26 17.94 -24.00 37.88
C ASN A 26 18.75 -22.68 37.88
N ILE A 27 18.92 -22.09 36.69
CA ILE A 27 19.61 -20.81 36.52
C ILE A 27 18.57 -19.70 36.29
N ASN A 28 18.88 -18.48 36.70
CA ASN A 28 18.02 -17.32 36.49
C ASN A 28 17.87 -17.00 34.99
N LEU A 29 16.63 -16.85 34.54
CA LEU A 29 16.31 -16.53 33.15
C LEU A 29 16.70 -15.08 32.76
N GLU A 30 16.57 -14.15 33.70
CA GLU A 30 16.83 -12.72 33.51
C GLU A 30 18.29 -12.43 33.09
N ASP A 31 19.22 -13.30 33.47
CA ASP A 31 20.64 -13.17 33.12
C ASP A 31 20.89 -13.44 31.62
N TYR A 32 19.97 -14.13 30.96
CA TYR A 32 20.02 -14.51 29.55
C TYR A 32 19.18 -13.61 28.63
N ILE A 33 18.45 -12.66 29.22
CA ILE A 33 17.74 -11.62 28.48
C ILE A 33 18.72 -10.48 28.17
N ALA A 34 18.73 -10.03 26.92
CA ALA A 34 19.62 -8.96 26.51
C ALA A 34 19.33 -7.65 27.25
N HIS A 35 20.38 -6.90 27.59
CA HIS A 35 20.33 -5.77 28.52
C HIS A 35 19.32 -4.66 28.14
N TRP A 36 19.04 -4.45 26.86
CA TRP A 36 18.06 -3.46 26.38
C TRP A 36 16.62 -3.70 26.86
N PHE A 37 16.28 -4.93 27.27
CA PHE A 37 14.97 -5.24 27.84
C PHE A 37 14.92 -5.13 29.36
N ARG A 38 16.03 -4.76 30.02
CA ARG A 38 16.06 -4.59 31.48
C ARG A 38 15.39 -3.30 31.88
N LYS A 39 14.73 -3.35 33.04
CA LYS A 39 14.11 -2.18 33.66
C LYS A 39 15.11 -1.03 33.86
N SER A 40 16.34 -1.34 34.28
CA SER A 40 17.40 -0.33 34.48
C SER A 40 17.70 0.45 33.20
N THR A 41 17.77 -0.23 32.06
CA THR A 41 18.03 0.39 30.76
C THR A 41 16.86 1.26 30.32
N TYR A 42 15.62 0.80 30.58
CA TYR A 42 14.43 1.59 30.32
C TYR A 42 14.43 2.89 31.14
N GLU A 43 14.68 2.80 32.45
CA GLU A 43 14.80 3.97 33.31
C GLU A 43 15.89 4.91 32.80
N GLU A 44 17.09 4.39 32.53
CA GLU A 44 18.21 5.17 31.97
C GLU A 44 17.84 5.91 30.68
N THR A 45 17.17 5.24 29.74
CA THR A 45 16.73 5.87 28.48
C THR A 45 15.71 6.99 28.66
N TYR A 46 14.88 6.92 29.70
CA TYR A 46 13.81 7.89 29.97
C TYR A 46 14.09 8.79 31.18
N ASN A 47 15.30 8.72 31.75
CA ASN A 47 15.71 9.57 32.87
C ASN A 47 15.82 11.05 32.47
N VAL A 48 15.98 11.34 31.17
CA VAL A 48 16.08 12.70 30.65
C VAL A 48 14.68 13.27 30.41
N ILE A 49 14.46 14.50 30.88
CA ILE A 49 13.24 15.25 30.61
C ILE A 49 13.16 15.55 29.12
N ILE A 50 12.16 14.98 28.45
CA ILE A 50 11.80 15.34 27.07
C ILE A 50 10.99 16.63 27.16
N ASN A 51 11.61 17.76 26.85
CA ASN A 51 10.91 19.03 26.79
C ASN A 51 9.86 18.98 25.68
N PRO A 52 8.63 19.46 25.93
CA PRO A 52 7.62 19.52 24.88
C PRO A 52 8.11 20.43 23.76
N ILE A 53 7.91 19.98 22.53
CA ILE A 53 8.13 20.84 21.38
C ILE A 53 6.99 21.85 21.34
N ASN A 54 7.38 23.11 21.22
CA ASN A 54 6.52 24.24 20.93
C ASN A 54 5.47 23.91 19.84
N GLY A 55 4.25 24.43 19.95
CA GLY A 55 3.21 24.16 18.96
C GLY A 55 3.52 24.78 17.59
N GLN A 56 2.88 24.30 16.52
CA GLN A 56 3.12 24.80 15.16
C GLN A 56 2.97 26.33 15.03
N HIS A 57 2.13 26.96 15.85
CA HIS A 57 1.87 28.40 15.85
C HIS A 57 3.08 29.28 16.27
N ILE A 58 4.09 28.70 16.92
CA ILE A 58 5.32 29.39 17.37
C ILE A 58 6.57 28.89 16.63
N TRP A 59 6.41 28.05 15.60
CA TRP A 59 7.54 27.65 14.76
C TRP A 59 7.94 28.78 13.83
N GLU A 60 9.25 28.94 13.63
CA GLU A 60 9.79 29.90 12.67
C GLU A 60 9.37 29.52 11.25
N VAL A 61 8.96 30.52 10.47
CA VAL A 61 8.64 30.32 9.06
C VAL A 61 9.94 30.21 8.29
N THR A 62 10.21 29.02 7.75
CA THR A 62 11.41 28.79 6.94
C THR A 62 11.24 29.39 5.54
N PRO A 63 12.33 29.86 4.89
CA PRO A 63 12.28 30.40 3.52
C PRO A 63 12.10 29.30 2.45
N TYR A 64 12.05 28.02 2.85
CA TYR A 64 11.89 26.89 1.95
C TYR A 64 10.42 26.68 1.57
N SER A 65 10.21 26.10 0.39
CA SER A 65 8.88 25.70 -0.07
C SER A 65 8.28 24.60 0.81
N ASP A 66 6.97 24.63 0.98
CA ASP A 66 6.23 23.59 1.69
C ASP A 66 6.54 22.19 1.15
N ILE A 67 6.70 21.24 2.09
CA ILE A 67 6.88 19.82 1.76
C ILE A 67 5.53 19.29 1.26
N LEU A 68 5.43 19.08 -0.05
CA LEU A 68 4.26 18.46 -0.64
C LEU A 68 4.18 16.98 -0.22
N PRO A 69 2.98 16.44 0.02
CA PRO A 69 2.82 15.03 0.30
C PRO A 69 3.37 14.19 -0.85
N PRO A 70 3.93 13.00 -0.56
CA PRO A 70 4.41 12.12 -1.61
C PRO A 70 3.26 11.79 -2.57
N LYS A 71 3.56 11.78 -3.87
CA LYS A 71 2.57 11.41 -4.89
C LYS A 71 2.02 10.02 -4.58
N LYS A 72 0.71 9.92 -4.40
CA LYS A 72 0.04 8.64 -4.19
C LYS A 72 0.31 7.73 -5.39
N LYS A 73 1.07 6.66 -5.17
CA LYS A 73 1.26 5.60 -6.17
C LYS A 73 0.12 4.59 -6.03
N THR A 74 -0.67 4.43 -7.08
CA THR A 74 -1.60 3.31 -7.16
C THR A 74 -0.79 2.06 -7.51
N MET A 75 -0.57 1.20 -6.51
CA MET A 75 0.07 -0.09 -6.76
C MET A 75 -0.84 -0.94 -7.66
N PRO A 76 -0.27 -1.76 -8.58
CA PRO A 76 -1.03 -2.77 -9.28
C PRO A 76 -1.78 -3.61 -8.26
N GLY A 77 -3.11 -3.64 -8.36
CA GLY A 77 -3.93 -4.49 -7.53
C GLY A 77 -3.56 -5.96 -7.76
N ARG A 78 -3.95 -6.82 -6.80
CA ARG A 78 -3.78 -8.26 -6.94
C ARG A 78 -4.35 -8.73 -8.29
N PRO A 79 -3.56 -9.42 -9.14
CA PRO A 79 -4.08 -9.99 -10.37
C PRO A 79 -5.31 -10.84 -10.07
N LYS A 80 -6.38 -10.65 -10.84
CA LYS A 80 -7.60 -11.45 -10.68
C LYS A 80 -7.24 -12.93 -10.87
N LYS A 81 -7.50 -13.75 -9.86
CA LYS A 81 -7.42 -15.20 -9.99
C LYS A 81 -8.48 -15.63 -10.99
N LYS A 82 -8.08 -16.19 -12.13
CA LYS A 82 -9.03 -16.83 -13.05
C LYS A 82 -9.69 -17.98 -12.30
N ARG A 83 -11.02 -18.06 -12.38
CA ARG A 83 -11.76 -19.25 -11.94
C ARG A 83 -11.23 -20.45 -12.73
N ARG A 84 -11.06 -21.60 -12.08
CA ARG A 84 -10.81 -22.86 -12.77
C ARG A 84 -12.04 -23.21 -13.61
N LEU A 85 -11.85 -23.37 -14.92
CA LEU A 85 -12.90 -23.85 -15.82
C LEU A 85 -13.17 -25.33 -15.55
N LYS A 86 -14.42 -25.77 -15.69
CA LYS A 86 -14.80 -27.19 -15.67
C LYS A 86 -14.48 -27.85 -17.02
N GLU A 87 -14.36 -29.18 -17.07
CA GLU A 87 -14.04 -29.96 -18.28
C GLU A 87 -14.88 -29.58 -19.51
N TRP A 88 -16.18 -29.33 -19.31
CA TRP A 88 -17.10 -28.95 -20.39
C TRP A 88 -16.93 -27.50 -20.87
N GLU A 89 -16.33 -26.61 -20.06
CA GLU A 89 -16.02 -25.23 -20.43
C GLU A 89 -14.69 -25.11 -21.20
N LEU A 90 -13.85 -26.15 -21.16
CA LEU A 90 -12.57 -26.24 -21.90
C LEU A 90 -12.77 -26.62 -23.38
N LYS A 91 -13.98 -27.07 -23.76
CA LYS A 91 -14.32 -27.37 -25.15
C LYS A 91 -14.40 -26.07 -25.94
N LYS A 92 -13.28 -25.73 -26.57
CA LYS A 92 -13.16 -24.61 -27.50
C LYS A 92 -13.96 -24.94 -28.76
N ASN A 93 -15.10 -24.28 -28.95
CA ASN A 93 -15.80 -24.31 -30.23
C ASN A 93 -14.91 -23.57 -31.25
N ASP A 94 -14.25 -24.30 -32.15
CA ASP A 94 -13.47 -23.71 -33.25
C ASP A 94 -14.36 -22.99 -34.28
N SER A 95 -15.69 -23.12 -34.17
CA SER A 95 -16.68 -22.45 -35.00
C SER A 95 -16.95 -20.99 -34.60
N GLU A 96 -16.53 -20.54 -33.42
CA GLU A 96 -16.65 -19.12 -33.04
C GLU A 96 -15.38 -18.35 -33.39
N LEU A 97 -15.45 -17.51 -34.42
CA LEU A 97 -14.39 -16.56 -34.74
C LEU A 97 -14.09 -15.71 -33.49
N ARG A 98 -12.85 -15.77 -33.01
CA ARG A 98 -12.33 -14.82 -32.01
C ARG A 98 -12.64 -13.39 -32.49
N LYS A 99 -13.33 -12.59 -31.67
CA LYS A 99 -13.56 -11.14 -31.87
C LYS A 99 -12.29 -10.29 -32.12
N GLY A 100 -11.10 -10.91 -32.20
CA GLY A 100 -9.81 -10.28 -32.45
C GLY A 100 -9.48 -10.07 -33.94
N GLY A 101 -10.30 -10.51 -34.89
CA GLY A 101 -10.01 -10.35 -36.32
C GLY A 101 -10.52 -9.06 -36.97
N GLN A 102 -11.51 -8.38 -36.37
CA GLN A 102 -12.16 -7.23 -36.96
C GLN A 102 -11.45 -5.93 -36.55
N ARG A 103 -10.58 -5.40 -37.44
CA ARG A 103 -9.94 -4.09 -37.24
C ARG A 103 -11.02 -3.02 -37.08
N LYS A 104 -11.10 -2.40 -35.91
CA LYS A 104 -12.08 -1.35 -35.65
C LYS A 104 -11.73 -0.10 -36.46
N ARG A 105 -12.75 0.48 -37.11
CA ARG A 105 -12.69 1.79 -37.76
C ARG A 105 -13.04 2.87 -36.75
N CYS A 106 -12.24 3.92 -36.68
CA CYS A 106 -12.54 5.09 -35.87
C CYS A 106 -13.78 5.81 -36.40
N ALA A 107 -14.74 6.15 -35.54
CA ALA A 107 -15.93 6.88 -35.97
C ALA A 107 -15.63 8.35 -36.35
N ILE A 108 -14.49 8.89 -35.93
CA ILE A 108 -14.12 10.31 -36.10
C ILE A 108 -13.23 10.48 -37.34
N CYS A 109 -12.02 9.89 -37.35
CA CYS A 109 -11.10 10.02 -38.49
C CYS A 109 -11.29 8.92 -39.55
N LYS A 110 -12.20 7.95 -39.33
CA LYS A 110 -12.50 6.85 -40.27
C LYS A 110 -11.32 5.92 -40.61
N GLU A 111 -10.19 6.04 -39.94
CA GLU A 111 -9.02 5.16 -40.08
C GLU A 111 -9.18 3.84 -39.32
N LEU A 112 -8.46 2.81 -39.76
CA LEU A 112 -8.45 1.47 -39.14
C LEU A 112 -7.31 1.35 -38.12
N GLY A 113 -7.58 0.73 -36.96
CA GLY A 113 -6.55 0.40 -35.98
C GLY A 113 -6.74 1.00 -34.59
N HIS A 114 -7.69 1.92 -34.43
CA HIS A 114 -8.04 2.51 -33.14
C HIS A 114 -9.56 2.82 -33.05
N ASN A 115 -10.06 3.04 -31.84
CA ASN A 115 -11.48 3.39 -31.60
C ASN A 115 -11.58 4.88 -31.25
N LYS A 116 -12.74 5.52 -31.42
CA LYS A 116 -12.99 6.94 -31.10
C LYS A 116 -12.54 7.36 -29.69
N LYS A 117 -12.49 6.40 -28.75
CA LYS A 117 -12.04 6.63 -27.36
C LYS A 117 -10.52 6.71 -27.20
N VAL A 118 -9.76 6.35 -28.23
CA VAL A 118 -8.29 6.17 -28.21
C VAL A 118 -7.58 7.32 -28.95
N VAL A 119 -8.31 8.30 -29.46
CA VAL A 119 -7.83 9.32 -30.40
C VAL A 119 -8.06 10.71 -29.81
N HIS A 120 -7.20 11.72 -29.86
CA HIS A 120 -5.75 11.82 -30.06
C HIS A 120 -5.28 12.56 -28.80
N LYS A 121 -4.40 12.00 -27.96
CA LYS A 121 -3.79 12.81 -26.89
C LYS A 121 -2.76 13.80 -27.43
N ASP A 122 -2.30 13.58 -28.65
CA ASP A 122 -1.10 14.24 -29.16
C ASP A 122 -1.41 15.34 -30.19
N LEU A 123 -2.69 15.58 -30.52
CA LEU A 123 -3.14 16.66 -31.39
C LEU A 123 -4.42 17.29 -30.84
N LEU A 124 -4.26 18.26 -29.93
CA LEU A 124 -5.05 19.50 -29.77
C LEU A 124 -4.85 20.06 -28.34
N PRO A 125 -3.83 20.91 -28.09
CA PRO A 125 -3.91 21.85 -26.99
C PRO A 125 -4.90 22.93 -27.40
N ASN A 126 -5.98 23.07 -26.62
CA ASN A 126 -6.98 24.11 -26.72
C ASN A 126 -8.05 23.89 -27.80
N LEU A 127 -9.24 23.49 -27.35
CA LEU A 127 -10.50 24.17 -27.68
C LEU A 127 -11.55 23.83 -26.61
N LEU A 128 -11.78 24.85 -25.78
CA LEU A 128 -13.06 25.24 -25.19
C LEU A 128 -13.59 24.48 -23.97
N LEU A 129 -13.26 25.07 -22.81
CA LEU A 129 -14.22 25.54 -21.81
C LEU A 129 -15.67 25.47 -22.31
N ASN A 130 -16.49 24.65 -21.65
CA ASN A 130 -17.86 24.98 -21.23
C ASN A 130 -18.36 23.87 -20.30
N LYS A 131 -18.04 23.98 -19.00
CA LYS A 131 -18.73 23.23 -17.96
C LYS A 131 -19.94 24.05 -17.54
N HIS A 132 -21.09 23.85 -18.19
CA HIS A 132 -22.36 24.24 -17.57
C HIS A 132 -22.52 23.42 -16.28
N LYS A 133 -22.28 24.06 -15.13
CA LYS A 133 -22.74 23.55 -13.84
C LYS A 133 -24.23 23.85 -13.74
N SER A 134 -25.06 22.82 -13.80
CA SER A 134 -26.44 22.92 -13.35
C SER A 134 -26.48 23.13 -11.82
N PRO A 135 -27.32 24.04 -11.29
CA PRO A 135 -27.49 24.18 -9.85
C PRO A 135 -28.22 22.96 -9.28
N LYS A 136 -27.70 22.38 -8.19
CA LYS A 136 -28.45 21.40 -7.40
C LYS A 136 -29.43 22.16 -6.51
N LEU A 137 -30.74 21.93 -6.69
CA LEU A 137 -31.75 22.34 -5.71
C LEU A 137 -31.43 21.67 -4.37
N HIS A 138 -31.30 22.49 -3.32
CA HIS A 138 -31.20 22.05 -1.95
C HIS A 138 -32.63 21.93 -1.41
N GLN A 139 -33.08 20.70 -1.18
CA GLN A 139 -34.38 20.43 -0.58
C GLN A 139 -34.16 20.32 0.94
N GLN A 140 -34.51 21.38 1.67
CA GLN A 140 -34.62 21.34 3.13
C GLN A 140 -35.92 20.62 3.49
N MET A 141 -35.80 19.49 4.18
CA MET A 141 -36.89 18.81 4.86
C MET A 141 -36.37 18.43 6.24
N PHE A 142 -36.65 19.27 7.23
CA PHE A 142 -36.76 18.87 8.63
C PHE A 142 -37.82 19.75 9.28
N GLN A 143 -38.90 19.10 9.69
CA GLN A 143 -39.73 19.50 10.80
C GLN A 143 -39.55 18.43 11.88
#